data_AF-A0A836HJU4-F1
#
_entry.id   AF-A0A836HJU4-F1
#
_cell.length_a   1.000
_cell.length_b   1.000
_cell.length_c   1.000
_cell.angle_alpha   90.00
_cell.angle_beta   90.00
_cell.angle_gamma   90.00
#
_symmetry.space_group_name_H-M   'P 1'
#
loop_
_entity.id
_entity.type
_entity.pdbx_description
1 polymer ?
#
loop_
_entity_poly.entity_id
_entity_poly.type
_entity_poly.pdbx_seq_one_letter_code
_entity_poly.pdbx_strand_id
1 'polypeptide(L)'
;MALSCSGSVALGNGVGRAPAAAAAQQWTAQQRCFRRLMKSLRSAYFHDRSKLFWARHRVLVEFYKYSRVEEEKNVQLLVAIGNEIATFVAEYMKTDVGAIMKHNEKIQTLPVAKAKRYREEYLLHEKQHESWCKQKIRLMMDRRPPPPYPFF
;
A
#
# COMPACT_ATOMS: atom_id res chain seq x y z
N MET A 1 21.85 -41.48 53.66
CA MET A 1 22.77 -42.63 53.52
C MET A 1 22.70 -43.13 52.10
N ALA A 2 23.86 -43.50 51.56
CA ALA A 2 24.20 -43.49 50.15
C ALA A 2 23.82 -44.75 49.36
N LEU A 3 23.86 -44.59 48.03
CA LEU A 3 24.45 -45.44 46.98
C LEU A 3 23.46 -45.60 45.82
N SER A 4 23.83 -45.59 44.55
CA SER A 4 25.03 -45.29 43.77
C SER A 4 24.62 -45.58 42.33
N CYS A 5 25.05 -44.78 41.36
CA CYS A 5 25.51 -45.29 40.06
C CYS A 5 26.46 -44.26 39.45
N SER A 6 27.73 -44.54 39.65
CA SER A 6 28.90 -43.96 38.97
C SER A 6 28.83 -44.16 37.45
N GLY A 7 29.47 -43.26 36.69
CA GLY A 7 29.74 -43.53 35.27
C GLY A 7 30.23 -42.38 34.40
N SER A 8 31.26 -41.66 34.84
CA SER A 8 32.30 -40.93 34.09
C SER A 8 32.07 -40.41 32.65
N VAL A 9 31.99 -39.08 32.54
CA VAL A 9 33.00 -38.15 31.98
C VAL A 9 33.75 -38.55 30.67
N ALA A 10 33.58 -37.68 29.66
CA ALA A 10 34.60 -36.92 28.91
C ALA A 10 34.65 -37.04 27.37
N LEU A 11 34.60 -35.84 26.78
CA LEU A 11 35.40 -35.32 25.67
C LEU A 11 35.03 -35.72 24.23
N GLY A 12 34.27 -34.82 23.60
CA GLY A 12 34.81 -33.98 22.53
C GLY A 12 34.97 -34.62 21.17
N ASN A 13 34.12 -34.24 20.22
CA ASN A 13 34.59 -33.81 18.91
C ASN A 13 33.60 -32.86 18.23
N GLY A 14 34.13 -31.73 17.78
CA GLY A 14 33.38 -30.68 17.14
C GLY A 14 32.82 -31.10 15.80
N VAL A 15 31.52 -30.88 15.63
CA VAL A 15 30.98 -30.46 14.34
C VAL A 15 30.33 -29.11 14.62
N GLY A 16 30.92 -28.06 14.04
CA GLY A 16 30.44 -26.70 14.16
C GLY A 16 28.96 -26.65 13.81
N ARG A 17 28.11 -26.55 14.83
CA ARG A 17 26.75 -26.08 14.65
C ARG A 17 26.91 -24.59 14.35
N ALA A 18 27.03 -24.28 13.06
CA ALA A 18 26.88 -22.93 12.57
C ALA A 18 25.67 -22.35 13.31
N PRO A 19 25.77 -21.16 13.92
CA PRO A 19 24.57 -20.49 14.34
C PRO A 19 23.76 -20.36 13.07
N ALA A 20 22.63 -21.06 12.99
CA ALA A 20 21.56 -20.65 12.10
C ALA A 20 21.15 -19.29 12.65
N ALA A 21 21.92 -18.26 12.29
CA ALA A 21 21.53 -16.89 12.37
C ALA A 21 20.18 -16.90 11.68
N ALA A 22 19.12 -16.73 12.46
CA ALA A 22 17.82 -16.38 11.96
C ALA A 22 18.08 -15.16 11.08
N ALA A 23 18.29 -15.37 9.78
CA ALA A 23 18.53 -14.30 8.83
C ALA A 23 17.32 -13.40 9.01
N ALA A 24 17.54 -12.22 9.60
CA ALA A 24 16.48 -11.27 9.87
C ALA A 24 15.67 -11.16 8.59
N GLN A 25 14.39 -11.54 8.63
CA GLN A 25 13.60 -11.80 7.45
C GLN A 25 13.51 -10.53 6.60
N GLN A 26 14.42 -10.40 5.64
CA GLN A 26 14.62 -9.15 4.93
C GLN A 26 13.59 -9.08 3.81
N TRP A 27 12.67 -8.14 3.96
CA TRP A 27 11.58 -7.99 3.01
C TRP A 27 12.09 -7.61 1.63
N THR A 28 11.48 -8.21 0.62
CA THR A 28 11.78 -7.92 -0.77
C THR A 28 11.33 -6.51 -1.14
N ALA A 29 11.86 -5.95 -2.24
CA ALA A 29 11.45 -4.63 -2.72
C ALA A 29 9.96 -4.59 -3.10
N GLN A 30 9.43 -5.69 -3.65
CA GLN A 30 8.03 -5.90 -3.99
C GLN A 30 7.14 -5.82 -2.74
N GLN A 31 7.51 -6.52 -1.66
CA GLN A 31 6.78 -6.49 -0.39
C GLN A 31 6.76 -5.08 0.23
N ARG A 32 7.90 -4.38 0.18
CA ARG A 32 8.00 -2.99 0.67
C ARG A 32 7.12 -2.02 -0.14
N CYS A 33 7.11 -2.17 -1.47
CA CYS A 33 6.24 -1.41 -2.37
C CYS A 33 4.76 -1.66 -2.05
N PHE A 34 4.35 -2.92 -1.97
CA PHE A 34 2.98 -3.30 -1.62
C PHE A 34 2.55 -2.72 -0.26
N ARG A 35 3.41 -2.79 0.77
CA ARG A 35 3.10 -2.19 2.07
C ARG A 35 2.91 -0.68 1.98
N ARG A 36 3.74 0.04 1.21
CA ARG A 36 3.59 1.49 1.02
C ARG A 36 2.26 1.83 0.35
N LEU A 37 1.90 1.10 -0.71
CA LEU A 37 0.60 1.22 -1.36
C LEU A 37 -0.55 0.99 -0.37
N MET A 38 -0.53 -0.12 0.37
CA MET A 38 -1.58 -0.43 1.36
C MET A 38 -1.65 0.60 2.49
N LYS A 39 -0.50 1.11 2.96
CA LYS A 39 -0.45 2.16 3.99
C LYS A 39 -1.11 3.45 3.49
N SER A 40 -0.75 3.90 2.28
CA SER A 40 -1.33 5.11 1.67
C SER A 40 -2.84 4.98 1.44
N LEU A 41 -3.29 3.86 0.88
CA LEU A 41 -4.72 3.59 0.64
C LEU A 41 -5.53 3.49 1.93
N ARG A 42 -4.97 2.87 2.98
CA ARG A 42 -5.63 2.81 4.29
C ARG A 42 -5.82 4.20 4.87
N SER A 43 -4.81 5.08 4.75
CA SER A 43 -4.93 6.47 5.20
C SER A 43 -5.91 7.30 4.35
N ALA A 44 -6.00 7.03 3.04
CA ALA A 44 -6.93 7.71 2.15
C ALA A 44 -8.40 7.28 2.38
N TYR A 45 -8.64 5.98 2.55
CA TYR A 45 -9.98 5.38 2.59
C TYR A 45 -10.36 4.77 3.94
N PHE A 46 -9.78 5.23 5.06
CA PHE A 46 -10.10 4.67 6.37
C PHE A 46 -11.60 4.76 6.72
N HIS A 47 -12.29 5.75 6.15
CA HIS A 47 -13.71 6.03 6.38
C HIS A 47 -14.64 5.16 5.53
N ASP A 48 -14.16 4.52 4.45
CA ASP A 48 -14.99 3.78 3.50
C ASP A 48 -14.40 2.39 3.18
N ARG A 49 -15.05 1.35 3.72
CA ARG A 49 -14.63 -0.04 3.56
C ARG A 49 -14.73 -0.53 2.11
N SER A 50 -15.74 -0.07 1.36
CA SER A 50 -15.94 -0.48 -0.03
C SER A 50 -14.86 0.12 -0.92
N LYS A 51 -14.58 1.43 -0.80
CA LYS A 51 -13.50 2.10 -1.53
C LYS A 51 -12.15 1.45 -1.24
N LEU A 52 -11.84 1.18 0.03
CA LEU A 52 -10.60 0.51 0.41
C LEU A 52 -10.49 -0.91 -0.16
N PHE A 53 -11.58 -1.68 -0.12
CA PHE A 53 -11.63 -3.03 -0.68
C PHE A 53 -11.33 -3.04 -2.17
N TRP A 54 -12.02 -2.20 -2.96
CA TRP A 54 -11.83 -2.16 -4.40
C TRP A 54 -10.48 -1.59 -4.80
N ALA A 55 -9.94 -0.62 -4.06
CA ALA A 55 -8.58 -0.14 -4.27
C ALA A 55 -7.55 -1.25 -4.03
N ARG A 56 -7.68 -2.01 -2.93
CA ARG A 56 -6.82 -3.18 -2.65
C ARG A 56 -6.94 -4.24 -3.75
N HIS A 57 -8.16 -4.55 -4.17
CA HIS A 57 -8.42 -5.53 -5.23
C HIS A 57 -7.69 -5.15 -6.52
N ARG A 58 -7.81 -3.89 -6.97
CA ARG A 58 -7.14 -3.42 -8.19
C ARG A 58 -5.61 -3.50 -8.08
N VAL A 59 -5.05 -3.15 -6.93
CA VAL A 59 -3.59 -3.32 -6.70
C VAL A 59 -3.18 -4.79 -6.80
N LEU A 60 -3.92 -5.70 -6.17
CA LEU A 60 -3.59 -7.13 -6.21
C LEU A 60 -3.66 -7.68 -7.64
N VAL A 61 -4.68 -7.32 -8.41
CA VAL A 61 -4.80 -7.73 -9.82
C VAL A 61 -3.57 -7.30 -10.63
N GLU A 62 -3.08 -6.07 -10.45
CA GLU A 62 -1.86 -5.60 -11.13
C GLU A 62 -0.60 -6.34 -10.65
N PHE A 63 -0.46 -6.63 -9.36
CA PHE A 63 0.68 -7.40 -8.85
C PHE A 63 0.72 -8.82 -9.42
N TYR A 64 -0.43 -9.49 -9.53
CA TYR A 64 -0.52 -10.83 -10.11
C TYR A 64 -0.37 -10.82 -11.63
N LYS A 65 -0.79 -9.76 -12.32
CA LYS A 65 -0.60 -9.61 -13.77
C LYS A 65 0.87 -9.68 -14.19
N TYR A 66 1.75 -9.06 -13.41
CA TYR A 66 3.18 -9.00 -13.69
C TYR A 66 3.98 -10.06 -12.91
N SER A 67 3.34 -11.06 -12.30
CA SER A 67 4.02 -12.02 -11.43
C SER A 67 5.01 -12.93 -12.18
N ARG A 68 4.88 -13.06 -13.50
CA ARG A 68 5.75 -13.86 -14.37
C ARG A 68 6.85 -13.05 -15.05
N VAL A 69 6.99 -11.76 -14.72
CA VAL A 69 8.09 -10.95 -15.23
C VAL A 69 9.37 -11.33 -14.49
N GLU A 70 10.32 -11.91 -15.22
CA GLU A 70 11.61 -12.34 -14.67
C GLU A 70 12.71 -11.30 -14.87
N GLU A 71 12.58 -10.41 -15.86
CA GLU A 71 13.58 -9.38 -16.14
C GLU A 71 13.69 -8.37 -14.99
N GLU A 72 14.86 -8.35 -14.34
CA GLU A 72 15.09 -7.56 -13.13
C GLU A 72 14.84 -6.06 -13.34
N LYS A 73 15.25 -5.51 -14.48
CA LYS A 73 15.03 -4.09 -14.83
C LYS A 73 13.53 -3.74 -14.84
N ASN A 74 12.70 -4.64 -15.37
CA ASN A 74 11.25 -4.45 -15.40
C ASN A 74 10.64 -4.56 -14.00
N VAL A 75 11.13 -5.47 -13.17
CA VAL A 75 10.70 -5.58 -11.76
C VAL A 75 11.03 -4.29 -11.01
N GLN A 76 12.24 -3.76 -11.16
CA GLN A 76 12.66 -2.50 -10.53
C GLN A 76 11.81 -1.32 -11.00
N LEU A 77 11.53 -1.22 -12.30
CA LEU A 77 10.66 -0.19 -12.88
C LEU A 77 9.24 -0.26 -12.31
N LEU A 78 8.63 -1.45 -12.27
CA LEU A 78 7.28 -1.66 -11.70
C LEU A 78 7.24 -1.29 -10.21
N VAL A 79 8.27 -1.66 -9.45
CA VAL A 79 8.40 -1.28 -8.04
C VAL A 79 8.52 0.24 -7.88
N ALA A 80 9.29 0.91 -8.75
CA ALA A 80 9.42 2.37 -8.74
C ALA A 80 8.08 3.07 -9.03
N ILE A 81 7.34 2.62 -10.06
CA ILE A 81 6.00 3.12 -10.40
C ILE A 81 5.04 2.94 -9.21
N GLY A 82 5.04 1.76 -8.57
CA GLY A 82 4.19 1.51 -7.40
C GLY A 82 4.53 2.41 -6.21
N ASN A 83 5.81 2.73 -5.99
CA ASN A 83 6.23 3.68 -4.96
C ASN A 83 5.79 5.12 -5.30
N GLU A 84 5.90 5.53 -6.56
CA GLU A 84 5.45 6.85 -7.03
C GLU A 84 3.94 7.03 -6.80
N ILE A 85 3.15 6.01 -7.16
CA ILE A 85 1.70 5.99 -6.91
C ILE A 85 1.41 6.04 -5.41
N ALA A 86 2.14 5.29 -4.58
CA ALA A 86 1.94 5.32 -3.13
C ALA A 86 2.20 6.71 -2.52
N THR A 87 3.25 7.40 -2.98
CA THR A 87 3.54 8.78 -2.57
C THR A 87 2.43 9.73 -3.03
N PHE A 88 2.02 9.65 -4.30
CA PHE A 88 0.95 10.47 -4.85
C PHE A 88 -0.38 10.30 -4.07
N VAL A 89 -0.78 9.06 -3.78
CA VAL A 89 -2.00 8.80 -3.00
C VAL A 89 -1.89 9.35 -1.59
N ALA A 90 -0.74 9.22 -0.94
CA ALA A 90 -0.52 9.73 0.42
C ALA A 90 -0.61 11.26 0.50
N GLU A 91 -0.20 11.96 -0.56
CA GLU A 91 -0.21 13.42 -0.63
C GLU A 91 -1.58 13.99 -1.03
N TYR A 92 -2.17 13.48 -2.12
CA TYR A 92 -3.35 14.11 -2.73
C TYR A 92 -4.69 13.48 -2.32
N MET A 93 -4.71 12.26 -1.80
CA MET A 93 -5.96 11.55 -1.46
C MET A 93 -6.20 11.43 0.04
N LYS A 94 -5.48 12.21 0.85
CA LYS A 94 -5.63 12.18 2.30
C LYS A 94 -6.99 12.77 2.70
N THR A 95 -7.76 12.00 3.46
CA THR A 95 -9.00 12.50 4.05
C THR A 95 -8.65 13.38 5.25
N ASP A 96 -8.85 14.69 5.12
CA ASP A 96 -8.68 15.65 6.22
C ASP A 96 -10.03 15.91 6.92
N VAL A 97 -10.15 15.41 8.15
CA VAL A 97 -11.34 15.61 8.98
C VAL A 97 -11.54 17.10 9.30
N GLY A 98 -10.46 17.88 9.41
CA GLY A 98 -10.55 19.31 9.68
C GLY A 98 -11.23 20.08 8.54
N ALA A 99 -10.95 19.70 7.29
CA ALA A 99 -11.63 20.28 6.12
C ALA A 99 -13.13 19.98 6.13
N ILE A 100 -13.54 18.76 6.51
CA ILE A 100 -14.95 18.36 6.62
C ILE A 100 -15.66 19.16 7.73
N MET A 101 -15.02 19.32 8.89
CA MET A 101 -15.59 20.12 9.99
C MET A 101 -15.79 21.59 9.59
N LYS A 102 -14.78 22.22 8.96
CA LYS A 102 -14.89 23.60 8.47
C LYS A 102 -15.98 23.77 7.41
N HIS A 103 -16.17 22.77 6.55
CA HIS A 103 -17.27 22.77 5.58
C HIS A 103 -18.63 22.77 6.27
N ASN A 104 -18.80 21.94 7.31
CA ASN A 104 -20.03 21.88 8.09
C ASN A 104 -20.32 23.19 8.83
N GLU A 105 -19.31 23.79 9.47
CA GLU A 105 -19.43 25.11 10.12
C GLU A 105 -19.87 26.17 9.11
N LYS A 106 -19.24 26.21 7.93
CA LYS A 106 -19.60 27.15 6.88
C LYS A 106 -21.03 26.97 6.39
N ILE A 107 -21.49 25.73 6.16
CA ILE A 107 -22.87 25.47 5.74
C ILE A 107 -23.89 26.03 6.74
N GLN A 108 -23.63 25.92 8.04
CA GLN A 108 -24.56 26.40 9.08
C GLN A 108 -24.71 27.93 9.07
N THR A 109 -23.70 28.68 8.62
CA THR A 109 -23.76 30.15 8.55
C THR A 109 -24.52 30.67 7.32
N LEU A 110 -24.78 29.83 6.32
CA LEU A 110 -25.35 30.26 5.05
C LEU A 110 -26.89 30.16 5.05
N PRO A 111 -27.60 31.14 4.46
CA PRO A 111 -29.02 30.99 4.15
C PRO A 111 -29.26 29.78 3.23
N VAL A 112 -30.41 29.10 3.40
CA VAL A 112 -30.72 27.82 2.73
C VAL A 112 -30.48 27.84 1.22
N ALA A 113 -30.89 28.91 0.52
CA ALA A 113 -30.69 29.03 -0.93
C ALA A 113 -29.21 29.08 -1.34
N LYS A 114 -28.37 29.75 -0.54
CA LYS A 114 -26.92 29.82 -0.75
C LYS A 114 -26.25 28.51 -0.34
N ALA A 115 -26.71 27.86 0.73
CA ALA A 115 -26.20 26.57 1.19
C ALA A 115 -26.39 25.47 0.14
N LYS A 116 -27.52 25.45 -0.59
CA LYS A 116 -27.77 24.51 -1.69
C LYS A 116 -26.71 24.62 -2.79
N ARG A 117 -26.50 25.83 -3.33
CA ARG A 117 -25.49 26.08 -4.36
C ARG A 117 -24.08 25.76 -3.89
N TYR A 118 -23.73 26.17 -2.66
CA TYR A 118 -22.44 25.88 -2.05
C TYR A 118 -22.16 24.38 -1.96
N ARG A 119 -23.17 23.58 -1.59
CA ARG A 119 -23.04 22.11 -1.52
C ARG A 119 -22.93 21.48 -2.92
N GLU A 120 -23.67 21.97 -3.90
CA GLU A 120 -23.60 21.48 -5.28
C GLU A 120 -22.21 21.69 -5.89
N GLU A 121 -21.63 22.88 -5.70
CA GLU A 121 -20.26 23.19 -6.13
C GLU A 121 -19.23 22.29 -5.44
N TYR A 122 -19.40 22.04 -4.14
CA TYR A 122 -18.52 21.15 -3.37
C TYR A 122 -18.54 19.72 -3.91
N LEU A 123 -19.74 19.16 -4.16
CA LEU A 123 -19.89 17.81 -4.74
C LEU A 123 -19.25 17.70 -6.13
N LEU A 124 -19.38 18.75 -6.95
CA LEU A 124 -18.73 18.79 -8.26
C LEU A 124 -17.20 18.79 -8.10
N HIS A 125 -16.68 19.61 -7.19
CA HIS A 125 -15.25 19.70 -6.92
C HIS A 125 -14.67 18.36 -6.43
N GLU A 126 -15.33 17.67 -5.50
CA GLU A 126 -14.91 16.34 -5.04
C GLU A 126 -14.88 15.31 -6.18
N LYS A 127 -15.91 15.32 -7.04
CA LYS A 127 -15.97 14.44 -8.21
C LYS A 127 -14.84 14.72 -9.20
N GLN A 128 -14.56 15.99 -9.47
CA GLN A 128 -13.45 16.41 -10.34
C GLN A 128 -12.10 16.02 -9.75
N HIS A 129 -11.91 16.22 -8.45
CA HIS A 129 -10.70 15.82 -7.74
C HIS A 129 -10.45 14.31 -7.84
N GLU A 130 -11.45 13.47 -7.51
CA GLU A 130 -11.31 12.02 -7.65
C GLU A 130 -10.99 11.60 -9.11
N SER A 131 -11.63 12.24 -10.08
CA SER A 131 -11.38 11.98 -11.51
C SER A 131 -9.95 12.36 -11.91
N TRP A 132 -9.47 13.52 -11.47
CA TRP A 132 -8.12 14.00 -11.72
C TRP A 132 -7.07 13.08 -11.11
N CYS A 133 -7.24 12.64 -9.86
CA CYS A 133 -6.35 11.66 -9.23
C CYS A 133 -6.30 10.34 -10.04
N LYS A 134 -7.45 9.84 -10.50
CA LYS A 134 -7.52 8.62 -11.33
C LYS A 134 -6.77 8.80 -12.66
N GLN A 135 -6.87 9.95 -13.30
CA GLN A 135 -6.11 10.25 -14.53
C GLN A 135 -4.60 10.27 -14.28
N LYS A 136 -4.13 10.92 -13.20
CA LYS A 136 -2.70 10.95 -12.86
C LYS A 136 -2.15 9.56 -12.57
N ILE A 137 -2.88 8.72 -11.83
CA ILE A 137 -2.49 7.32 -11.59
C ILE A 137 -2.42 6.53 -12.89
N ARG A 138 -3.36 6.74 -13.83
CA ARG A 138 -3.31 6.08 -15.15
C ARG A 138 -2.05 6.47 -15.92
N LEU A 139 -1.73 7.76 -15.99
CA LEU A 139 -0.52 8.26 -16.67
C LEU A 139 0.78 7.69 -16.06
N MET A 140 0.84 7.54 -14.73
CA MET A 140 1.97 6.86 -14.09
C MET A 140 2.08 5.40 -14.54
N MET A 141 0.94 4.71 -14.57
CA MET A 141 0.86 3.32 -15.00
C MET A 141 1.20 3.17 -16.50
N ASP A 142 0.99 4.15 -17.36
CA ASP A 142 1.24 4.01 -18.81
C ASP A 142 2.74 3.85 -19.16
N ARG A 143 3.63 4.15 -18.22
CA ARG A 143 5.08 3.90 -18.32
C ARG A 143 5.48 2.43 -18.06
N ARG A 144 4.52 1.56 -17.74
CA ARG A 144 4.77 0.15 -17.41
C ARG A 144 5.20 -0.65 -18.66
N PRO A 145 6.02 -1.70 -18.49
CA PRO A 145 6.24 -2.66 -19.55
C PRO A 145 4.93 -3.35 -19.95
N PRO A 146 4.83 -3.86 -21.19
CA PRO A 146 3.69 -4.68 -21.59
C PRO A 146 3.57 -5.89 -20.64
N PRO A 147 2.35 -6.31 -20.29
CA PRO A 147 2.15 -7.49 -19.47
C PRO A 147 2.67 -8.76 -20.17
N PRO A 148 3.10 -9.80 -19.43
CA PRO A 148 3.56 -11.05 -20.03
C PRO A 148 2.39 -11.90 -20.56
N TYR A 149 2.64 -12.79 -21.53
CA TYR A 149 1.75 -13.92 -21.81
C TYR A 149 1.63 -14.78 -20.53
N PRO A 150 0.44 -15.26 -20.13
CA PRO A 150 -0.83 -15.41 -20.85
C PRO A 150 -1.86 -14.31 -20.54
N PHE A 151 -1.44 -13.09 -20.18
CA PHE A 151 -2.40 -12.03 -19.89
C PHE A 151 -3.17 -11.55 -21.14
N PHE A 152 -2.53 -11.65 -22.31
CA PHE A 152 -3.11 -11.35 -23.60
C PHE A 152 -3.93 -12.52 -24.16
#